data_AF-A0A1I8BYD4-F1
#
_entry.id   AF-A0A1I8BYD4-F1
#
_cell.length_a   1.000
_cell.length_b   1.000
_cell.length_c   1.000
_cell.angle_alpha   90.00
_cell.angle_beta   90.00
_cell.angle_gamma   90.00
#
_symmetry.space_group_name_H-M   'P 1'
#
loop_
_entity.id
_entity.type
_entity.pdbx_description
1 polymer ?
#
loop_
_entity_poly.entity_id
_entity_poly.type
_entity_poly.pdbx_seq_one_letter_code
_entity_poly.pdbx_strand_id
1 'polypeptide(L)' 'MLRPIFISCLICLILIDKTAFCALPPKYLALCNWQACVGEKEEGAHISICLPEAKPDDCLQETWDQLVEADELPPC' A
#
# COMPACT_ATOMS: atom_id res chain seq x y z
N MET A 1 -39.80 2.61 21.58
CA MET A 1 -39.16 2.45 20.27
C MET A 1 -38.11 3.54 20.10
N LEU A 2 -36.86 3.27 20.46
CA LEU A 2 -35.73 4.13 20.10
C LEU A 2 -34.57 3.17 19.79
N ARG A 3 -34.15 3.12 18.52
CA ARG A 3 -33.25 2.09 18.00
C ARG A 3 -31.83 2.30 18.58
N PRO A 4 -31.16 1.26 19.10
CA PRO A 4 -29.80 1.36 19.70
C PRO A 4 -28.69 1.68 18.68
N ILE A 5 -29.06 1.89 17.41
CA ILE A 5 -28.15 2.15 16.27
C ILE A 5 -27.52 3.55 16.36
N PHE A 6 -28.21 4.54 16.92
CA PHE A 6 -27.70 5.92 16.98
C PHE A 6 -26.62 6.16 18.04
N ILE A 7 -26.59 5.35 19.10
CA ILE A 7 -25.61 5.50 20.20
C ILE A 7 -24.24 4.95 19.78
N SER A 8 -24.22 3.92 18.92
CA SER A 8 -22.99 3.36 18.36
C SER A 8 -22.24 4.36 17.45
N CYS A 9 -22.95 5.29 16.81
CA CYS A 9 -22.35 6.29 15.92
C CYS A 9 -21.67 7.43 16.70
N LEU A 10 -22.22 7.81 17.85
CA LEU A 10 -21.65 8.86 18.70
C LEU A 10 -20.36 8.42 19.40
N ILE A 11 -20.25 7.15 19.77
CA ILE A 11 -19.03 6.61 20.40
C ILE A 11 -17.85 6.58 19.40
N CYS A 12 -18.12 6.36 18.11
CA CYS A 12 -17.10 6.45 17.06
C CYS A 12 -16.51 7.85 16.90
N LEU A 13 -17.23 8.92 17.26
CA LEU A 13 -16.73 10.30 17.07
C LEU A 13 -15.81 10.78 18.20
N ILE A 14 -15.84 10.15 19.38
CA ILE A 14 -15.14 10.63 20.59
C ILE A 14 -13.76 9.95 20.75
N LEU A 15 -13.50 8.83 20.08
CA LEU A 15 -12.21 8.12 20.10
C LEU A 15 -11.32 8.39 18.87
N ILE A 16 -11.69 9.32 17.99
CA ILE A 16 -10.82 9.78 16.90
C ILE A 16 -9.93 10.94 17.40
N ASP A 17 -9.42 10.86 18.63
CA ASP A 17 -8.27 11.69 19.05
C ASP A 17 -7.02 10.81 18.96
N LYS A 18 -6.15 11.15 18.00
CA LYS A 18 -4.71 10.87 18.00
C LYS A 18 -4.23 9.44 17.75
N THR A 19 -4.75 8.76 16.74
CA THR A 19 -3.88 7.85 15.97
C THR A 19 -4.09 8.10 14.50
N ALA A 20 -3.66 9.27 14.02
CA ALA A 20 -3.01 9.27 12.73
C ALA A 20 -1.79 8.36 12.89
N PHE A 21 -1.94 7.06 12.58
CA PHE A 21 -0.82 6.29 12.09
C PHE A 21 -0.42 6.99 10.80
N CYS A 22 0.35 8.07 10.91
CA CYS A 22 1.19 8.54 9.82
C CYS A 22 2.25 7.46 9.65
N ALA A 23 1.83 6.32 9.11
CA ALA A 23 2.75 5.41 8.47
C ALA A 23 3.39 6.24 7.36
N LEU A 24 4.72 6.36 7.42
CA LEU A 24 5.45 6.94 6.32
C LEU A 24 5.07 6.15 5.06
N PRO A 25 4.89 6.82 3.92
CA PRO A 25 4.64 6.10 2.69
C PRO A 25 5.81 5.13 2.45
N PRO A 26 5.55 3.95 1.85
CA PRO A 26 6.60 3.08 1.37
C PRO A 26 7.66 3.85 0.58
N LYS A 27 8.93 3.51 0.79
CA LYS A 27 10.07 4.16 0.14
C LYS A 27 9.99 4.05 -1.37
N TYR A 28 9.52 2.92 -1.90
CA TYR A 28 9.45 2.72 -3.36
C TYR A 28 8.53 3.73 -4.06
N LEU A 29 7.54 4.31 -3.37
CA LEU A 29 6.67 5.35 -3.93
C LEU A 29 7.40 6.66 -4.23
N ALA A 30 8.59 6.86 -3.64
CA ALA A 30 9.44 8.01 -3.91
C ALA A 30 10.36 7.80 -5.13
N LEU A 31 10.47 6.58 -5.66
CA LEU A 31 11.31 6.28 -6.82
C LEU A 31 10.62 6.75 -8.11
N CYS A 32 11.39 7.29 -9.05
CA CYS A 32 10.86 7.65 -10.36
C CYS A 32 10.51 6.38 -11.17
N ASN A 33 9.32 6.39 -11.77
CA ASN A 33 8.83 5.33 -12.67
C ASN A 33 8.80 3.93 -12.04
N TRP A 34 8.56 3.83 -10.73
CA TRP A 34 8.49 2.54 -10.02
C TRP A 34 7.37 1.63 -10.53
N GLN A 35 6.29 2.21 -11.09
CA GLN A 35 5.15 1.45 -11.61
C GLN A 35 5.55 0.48 -12.74
N ALA A 36 6.56 0.84 -13.54
CA ALA A 36 7.08 -0.02 -14.61
C ALA A 36 7.88 -1.22 -14.07
N CYS A 37 8.23 -1.20 -12.78
CA CYS A 37 9.08 -2.19 -12.12
C CYS A 37 8.29 -3.14 -11.20
N VAL A 38 6.99 -2.91 -11.00
CA VAL A 38 6.16 -3.73 -10.12
C VAL A 38 5.11 -4.50 -10.91
N GLY A 39 4.61 -5.59 -10.33
CA GLY A 39 3.44 -6.30 -10.80
C GLY A 39 2.21 -5.98 -9.98
N GLU A 40 1.06 -6.35 -10.52
CA GLU A 40 -0.22 -6.31 -9.84
C GLU A 40 -0.77 -7.74 -9.72
N LYS A 41 -1.33 -8.07 -8.57
CA LYS A 41 -1.93 -9.38 -8.28
C LYS A 41 -3.34 -9.20 -7.76
N GLU A 42 -4.30 -9.89 -8.39
CA GLU A 42 -5.67 -9.90 -7.89
C GLU A 42 -5.79 -10.80 -6.65
N GLU A 43 -6.23 -10.21 -5.55
CA GLU A 43 -6.49 -10.90 -4.28
C GLU A 43 -7.99 -10.90 -3.97
N GLY A 44 -8.76 -11.46 -4.90
CA GLY A 44 -10.20 -11.59 -4.79
C GLY A 44 -10.94 -10.27 -5.04
N ALA A 45 -11.01 -9.40 -4.02
CA ALA A 45 -11.76 -8.14 -4.08
C ALA A 45 -10.88 -6.88 -4.19
N HIS A 46 -9.56 -7.04 -4.05
CA HIS A 46 -8.58 -5.96 -4.18
C HIS A 46 -7.40 -6.40 -5.04
N ILE A 47 -6.64 -5.42 -5.53
CA ILE A 47 -5.39 -5.63 -6.26
C ILE A 47 -4.25 -5.27 -5.31
N SER A 48 -3.28 -6.17 -5.15
CA SER A 48 -2.04 -5.93 -4.42
C SER A 48 -0.89 -5.66 -5.39
N ILE A 49 0.05 -4.82 -4.95
CA ILE A 49 1.30 -4.58 -5.68
C ILE A 49 2.32 -5.62 -5.22
N CYS A 50 3.07 -6.19 -6.15
CA CYS A 50 4.08 -7.20 -5.88
C CYS A 50 5.35 -6.98 -6.69
N LEU A 51 6.45 -7.60 -6.27
CA LEU A 51 7.73 -7.58 -6.95
C LEU A 51 7.81 -8.77 -7.94
N PRO A 52 7.99 -8.53 -9.25
CA PRO A 52 8.16 -9.60 -10.24
C PRO A 52 9.41 -10.44 -9.99
N GLU A 53 9.44 -11.69 -10.47
CA GLU A 53 10.62 -12.57 -10.35
C GLU A 53 11.84 -12.05 -11.12
N ALA A 54 11.63 -11.28 -12.19
CA ALA A 54 12.67 -10.69 -13.02
C ALA A 54 12.32 -9.25 -13.40
N LYS A 55 13.36 -8.43 -13.60
CA LYS A 55 13.20 -7.02 -13.99
C LYS A 55 12.45 -6.91 -15.33
N PRO A 56 11.35 -6.15 -15.41
CA PRO A 56 10.68 -5.86 -16.67
C PRO A 56 11.57 -5.06 -17.64
N ASP A 57 11.31 -5.14 -18.94
CA ASP A 57 12.07 -4.39 -19.96
C ASP A 57 11.89 -2.88 -19.81
N ASP A 58 10.66 -2.45 -19.52
CA ASP A 58 10.28 -1.03 -19.35
C ASP A 58 10.78 -0.41 -18.03
N CYS A 59 11.32 -1.24 -17.12
CA CYS A 59 11.87 -0.80 -15.86
C CYS A 59 13.34 -0.39 -16.00
N LEU A 60 13.67 0.83 -15.55
CA LEU A 60 15.06 1.29 -15.46
C LEU A 60 15.83 0.45 -14.44
N GLN A 61 17.07 0.06 -14.80
CA GLN A 61 17.92 -0.76 -13.93
C GLN A 61 18.15 -0.09 -12.57
N GLU A 62 18.41 1.22 -12.55
CA GLU A 62 18.62 1.97 -11.30
C GLU A 62 17.39 1.96 -10.38
N THR A 63 16.18 2.01 -10.96
CA THR A 63 14.92 1.96 -10.20
C THR A 63 14.68 0.56 -9.68
N TRP A 64 14.95 -0.47 -10.49
CA TRP A 64 14.87 -1.86 -10.07
C TRP A 64 15.79 -2.16 -8.89
N ASP A 65 17.05 -1.75 -8.97
CA ASP A 65 18.03 -2.00 -7.92
C ASP A 65 17.61 -1.34 -6.60
N GLN A 66 17.10 -0.10 -6.66
CA GLN A 66 16.56 0.60 -5.49
C GLN A 66 15.27 -0.03 -4.94
N LEU A 67 14.41 -0.55 -5.82
CA LEU A 67 13.16 -1.22 -5.46
C LEU A 67 13.44 -2.53 -4.71
N VAL A 68 14.38 -3.34 -5.22
CA VAL A 68 14.80 -4.60 -4.60
C VAL A 68 15.50 -4.33 -3.26
N GLU A 69 16.38 -3.32 -3.20
CA GLU A 69 17.06 -2.92 -1.96
C GLU A 69 16.08 -2.43 -0.89
N ALA A 70 14.93 -1.84 -1.28
CA ALA A 70 13.92 -1.43 -0.33
C ALA A 70 13.26 -2.62 0.38
N ASP A 71 13.15 -3.78 -0.29
CA ASP A 71 12.57 -5.04 0.22
C ASP A 71 11.18 -4.84 0.88
N GLU A 72 10.38 -3.92 0.33
CA GLU A 72 9.06 -3.57 0.88
C GLU A 72 7.90 -4.32 0.21
N LEU A 73 8.15 -5.01 -0.90
CA LEU A 73 7.13 -5.67 -1.72
C LEU A 73 7.26 -7.19 -1.68
N PRO A 74 6.14 -7.93 -1.52
CA PRO A 74 6.15 -9.39 -1.61
C PRO A 74 6.37 -9.84 -3.05
N PRO A 75 6.87 -11.06 -3.28
CA PRO A 75 6.95 -11.62 -4.64
C PRO A 75 5.55 -11.78 -5.25
N CYS A 76 5.45 -11.54 -6.56
CA CYS A 76 4.31 -11.95 -7.37
C CYS A 76 4.28 -13.50 -7.42
#